data_AF-A0A843HXY5-F1
#
_entry.id   AF-A0A843HXY5-F1
#
_cell.length_a   1.000
_cell.length_b   1.000
_cell.length_c   1.000
_cell.angle_alpha   90.00
_cell.angle_beta   90.00
_cell.angle_gamma   90.00
#
_symmetry.space_group_name_H-M   'P 1'
#
loop_
_entity.id
_entity.type
_entity.pdbx_description
1 polymer ?
#
loop_
_entity_poly.entity_id
_entity_poly.type
_entity_poly.pdbx_seq_one_letter_code
_entity_poly.pdbx_strand_id
1 'polypeptide(L)'
;MMKKKEASNVSIDAKVTRANQVNDTVFFDVVINGVTIYGCKVIEGKNGDFISFPSHKGKDDKYYNHVWVKLSDDDTAAIVKQVEEML
;
A
#
# COMPACT_ATOMS: atom_id res chain seq x y z
N MET A 1 -14.66 -21.63 -4.13
CA MET A 1 -13.54 -20.81 -4.66
C MET A 1 -14.07 -19.39 -4.86
N MET A 2 -13.71 -18.43 -3.99
CA MET A 2 -14.14 -17.04 -4.14
C MET A 2 -13.47 -16.45 -5.39
N LYS A 3 -14.26 -16.08 -6.40
CA LYS A 3 -13.78 -15.29 -7.54
C LYS A 3 -13.37 -13.92 -6.98
N LYS A 4 -12.08 -13.57 -7.05
CA LYS A 4 -11.63 -12.19 -6.82
C LYS A 4 -12.39 -11.31 -7.81
N LYS A 5 -13.29 -10.45 -7.33
CA LYS A 5 -13.91 -9.42 -8.17
C LYS A 5 -12.77 -8.55 -8.70
N GLU A 6 -12.60 -8.49 -10.01
CA GLU A 6 -11.72 -7.49 -10.60
C GLU A 6 -12.26 -6.11 -10.22
N ALA A 7 -11.47 -5.38 -9.45
CA ALA A 7 -11.77 -3.98 -9.17
C ALA A 7 -11.70 -3.21 -10.50
N SER A 8 -12.76 -2.47 -10.81
CA SER A 8 -12.82 -1.54 -11.94
C SER A 8 -11.64 -0.58 -11.89
N ASN A 9 -11.02 -0.27 -13.03
CA ASN A 9 -9.97 0.74 -13.10
C ASN A 9 -10.60 2.12 -12.79
N VAL A 10 -10.43 2.59 -11.56
CA VAL A 10 -10.82 3.93 -11.11
C VAL A 10 -9.57 4.80 -11.23
N SER A 11 -9.67 6.04 -11.73
CA SER A 11 -8.54 6.97 -11.62
C SER A 11 -8.27 7.24 -10.14
N ILE A 12 -7.03 7.05 -9.70
CA ILE A 12 -6.69 7.07 -8.28
C ILE A 12 -6.05 8.41 -7.95
N ASP A 13 -6.69 9.20 -7.08
CA ASP A 13 -6.08 10.36 -6.43
C ASP A 13 -5.43 9.88 -5.13
N ALA A 14 -4.10 9.84 -5.10
CA ALA A 14 -3.32 9.31 -3.98
C ALA A 14 -2.35 10.36 -3.43
N LYS A 15 -2.46 10.62 -2.12
CA LYS A 15 -1.60 11.54 -1.38
C LYS A 15 -1.01 10.88 -0.14
N VAL A 16 0.30 10.79 -0.05
CA VAL A 16 0.99 10.37 1.18
C VAL A 16 0.87 11.48 2.22
N THR A 17 0.54 11.12 3.46
CA THR A 17 0.31 12.07 4.55
C THR A 17 1.31 11.95 5.69
N ARG A 18 1.99 10.80 5.77
CA ARG A 18 3.05 10.50 6.73
C ARG A 18 3.95 9.44 6.13
N ALA A 19 5.26 9.58 6.32
CA ALA A 19 6.25 8.54 6.08
C ALA A 19 7.23 8.51 7.25
N ASN A 20 7.68 7.32 7.64
CA ASN A 20 8.71 7.15 8.65
C ASN A 20 9.42 5.81 8.48
N GLN A 21 10.73 5.80 8.69
CA GLN A 21 11.51 4.57 8.74
C GLN A 21 11.65 4.08 10.18
N VAL A 22 11.41 2.79 10.41
CA VAL A 22 11.68 2.10 11.68
C VAL A 22 12.48 0.85 11.37
N ASN A 23 13.75 0.84 11.82
CA ASN A 23 14.73 -0.16 11.41
C ASN A 23 14.80 -0.24 9.87
N ASP A 24 14.66 -1.44 9.31
CA ASP A 24 14.70 -1.69 7.87
C ASP A 24 13.30 -1.68 7.23
N THR A 25 12.31 -1.04 7.87
CA THR A 25 10.95 -0.96 7.34
C THR A 25 10.47 0.48 7.23
N VAL A 26 10.04 0.86 6.04
CA VAL A 26 9.40 2.15 5.77
C VAL A 26 7.89 2.01 5.95
N PHE A 27 7.33 2.79 6.86
CA PHE A 27 5.89 2.90 7.10
C PHE A 27 5.36 4.21 6.53
N PHE A 28 4.14 4.18 6.01
CA PHE A 28 3.47 5.38 5.54
C PHE A 28 1.95 5.31 5.68
N ASP A 29 1.32 6.47 5.67
CA ASP A 29 -0.13 6.62 5.60
C ASP A 29 -0.50 7.37 4.32
N VAL A 30 -1.58 6.93 3.65
CA VAL A 30 -1.98 7.46 2.34
C VAL A 30 -3.48 7.74 2.31
N VAL A 31 -3.86 8.85 1.69
CA VAL A 31 -5.25 9.13 1.32
C VAL A 31 -5.44 8.71 -0.13
N ILE A 32 -6.39 7.82 -0.39
CA ILE A 32 -6.76 7.38 -1.73
C ILE A 32 -8.23 7.67 -1.96
N ASN A 33 -8.57 8.53 -2.93
CA ASN A 33 -9.93 8.91 -3.28
C ASN A 33 -10.79 9.30 -2.06
N GLY A 34 -10.20 10.06 -1.13
CA GLY A 34 -10.86 10.51 0.11
C GLY A 34 -10.87 9.49 1.26
N VAL A 35 -10.28 8.30 1.10
CA VAL A 35 -10.15 7.30 2.16
C VAL A 35 -8.73 7.31 2.71
N THR A 36 -8.57 7.58 4.00
CA THR A 36 -7.28 7.47 4.68
C THR A 36 -6.98 6.03 5.07
N ILE A 37 -5.80 5.54 4.69
CA ILE A 37 -5.29 4.21 5.02
C ILE A 37 -4.01 4.38 5.83
N TYR A 38 -4.02 3.84 7.05
CA TYR A 38 -2.91 3.91 7.99
C TYR A 38 -2.06 2.63 7.98
N GLY A 39 -0.76 2.77 8.22
CA GLY A 39 0.13 1.63 8.45
C GLY A 39 0.45 0.82 7.21
N CYS A 40 0.50 1.47 6.04
CA CYS A 40 1.08 0.88 4.84
C CYS A 40 2.59 0.74 5.00
N LYS A 41 3.21 -0.13 4.19
CA LYS A 41 4.66 -0.33 4.14
C LYS A 41 5.17 -0.32 2.71
N VAL A 42 6.37 0.22 2.51
CA VAL A 42 7.16 -0.04 1.29
C VAL A 42 8.01 -1.28 1.55
N ILE A 43 7.96 -2.25 0.63
CA ILE A 43 8.72 -3.49 0.72
C ILE A 43 9.60 -3.60 -0.51
N GLU A 44 10.90 -3.77 -0.27
CA GLU A 44 11.87 -4.02 -1.34
C GLU A 44 11.68 -5.43 -1.91
N GLY A 45 11.46 -5.50 -3.21
CA GLY A 45 11.33 -6.74 -3.97
C GLY A 45 12.45 -6.92 -4.98
N LYS A 46 12.71 -8.16 -5.39
CA LYS A 46 13.69 -8.45 -6.47
C LYS A 46 13.37 -7.77 -7.80
N ASN A 47 12.11 -7.40 -8.01
CA ASN A 47 11.60 -6.77 -9.23
C ASN A 47 11.19 -5.31 -9.01
N GLY A 48 11.72 -4.67 -7.97
CA GLY A 48 11.33 -3.33 -7.55
C GLY A 48 10.45 -3.32 -6.30
N ASP A 49 10.26 -2.12 -5.78
CA ASP A 49 9.54 -1.87 -4.54
C ASP A 49 8.03 -1.98 -4.73
N PHE A 50 7.35 -2.47 -3.71
CA PHE A 50 5.89 -2.59 -3.73
C PHE A 50 5.24 -2.14 -2.43
N ILE A 51 3.98 -1.74 -2.56
CA ILE A 51 3.16 -1.29 -1.43
C ILE A 51 2.49 -2.48 -0.77
N SER A 52 2.72 -2.64 0.53
CA SER A 52 1.98 -3.55 1.40
C SER A 52 0.94 -2.77 2.20
N PHE A 53 -0.34 -3.00 1.90
CA PHE A 53 -1.46 -2.47 2.69
C PHE A 53 -1.51 -3.08 4.09
N PRO A 54 -2.13 -2.39 5.07
CA PRO A 54 -2.27 -2.91 6.43
C PRO A 54 -3.00 -4.26 6.42
N SER A 55 -2.44 -5.21 7.18
CA SER A 55 -2.93 -6.57 7.27
C SER A 55 -2.74 -7.11 8.68
N HIS A 56 -3.55 -8.11 9.04
CA HIS A 56 -3.41 -8.83 10.31
C HIS A 56 -3.13 -10.31 10.06
N LYS A 57 -2.37 -10.93 10.96
CA LYS A 57 -2.14 -12.38 10.96
C LYS A 57 -3.33 -13.07 11.62
N GLY A 58 -3.93 -14.03 10.93
CA GLY A 58 -5.00 -14.89 11.43
C GLY A 58 -4.47 -15.99 12.34
N LYS A 59 -5.40 -16.68 13.02
CA LYS A 59 -5.07 -17.85 13.86
C LYS A 59 -4.55 -19.05 13.05
N ASP A 60 -4.75 -19.04 11.74
CA ASP A 60 -4.30 -20.04 10.79
C ASP A 60 -2.96 -19.69 10.13
N ASP A 61 -2.22 -18.76 10.73
CA ASP A 61 -0.94 -18.23 10.26
C ASP A 61 -0.97 -17.50 8.90
N LYS A 62 -2.15 -17.27 8.33
CA LYS A 62 -2.31 -16.50 7.09
C LYS A 62 -2.50 -15.02 7.36
N TYR A 63 -2.07 -14.18 6.42
CA TYR A 63 -2.29 -12.74 6.49
C TYR A 63 -3.53 -12.34 5.70
N TYR A 64 -4.30 -11.43 6.28
CA TYR A 64 -5.52 -10.89 5.69
C TYR A 64 -5.42 -9.37 5.64
N ASN A 65 -5.58 -8.81 4.44
CA ASN A 65 -5.54 -7.36 4.26
C ASN A 65 -6.82 -6.73 4.83
N HIS A 66 -6.66 -5.62 5.54
CA HIS A 66 -7.79 -4.79 5.98
C HIS A 66 -8.44 -4.04 4.80
N VAL A 67 -7.63 -3.68 3.81
CA VAL A 67 -8.04 -2.92 2.63
C VAL A 67 -7.40 -3.52 1.38
N TRP A 68 -8.10 -3.45 0.26
CA TRP A 68 -7.56 -3.80 -1.06
C TRP A 68 -7.84 -2.68 -2.05
N VAL A 69 -6.78 -2.12 -2.64
CA VAL A 69 -6.85 -1.17 -3.74
C VAL A 69 -6.06 -1.74 -4.91
N LYS A 70 -6.63 -1.72 -6.11
CA LYS A 70 -5.90 -2.06 -7.33
C LYS A 70 -5.17 -0.79 -7.79
N LEU A 71 -3.85 -0.79 -7.66
CA LEU A 71 -2.97 0.27 -8.17
C LEU A 71 -2.41 -0.15 -9.53
N SER A 72 -2.22 0.81 -10.44
CA SER A 72 -1.34 0.60 -11.59
C SER A 72 0.13 0.66 -11.16
N ASP A 73 1.04 0.25 -12.05
CA ASP A 73 2.48 0.39 -11.80
C ASP A 73 2.88 1.87 -11.67
N ASP A 74 2.26 2.75 -12.47
CA ASP A 74 2.47 4.20 -12.39
C ASP A 74 1.98 4.79 -11.06
N ASP A 75 0.80 4.38 -10.59
CA ASP A 75 0.27 4.82 -9.29
C ASP A 75 1.16 4.33 -8.15
N THR A 76 1.66 3.10 -8.24
CA THR A 76 2.56 2.50 -7.25
C THR A 76 3.86 3.30 -7.18
N ALA A 77 4.49 3.57 -8.33
CA ALA A 77 5.71 4.36 -8.41
C ALA A 77 5.50 5.80 -7.89
N ALA A 78 4.37 6.43 -8.21
CA ALA A 78 4.05 7.77 -7.75
C ALA A 78 3.87 7.83 -6.21
N ILE A 79 3.23 6.83 -5.60
CA ILE A 79 3.09 6.75 -4.14
C ILE A 79 4.45 6.48 -3.50
N VAL A 80 5.25 5.54 -4.01
CA VAL A 80 6.59 5.23 -3.47
C VAL A 80 7.48 6.47 -3.51
N LYS A 81 7.49 7.19 -4.63
CA LYS A 81 8.23 8.45 -4.76
C LYS A 81 7.80 9.50 -3.72
N GLN A 82 6.50 9.66 -3.48
CA GLN A 82 6.01 10.56 -2.42
C GLN A 82 6.47 10.13 -1.03
N VAL A 83 6.57 8.82 -0.77
CA VAL A 83 7.11 8.29 0.49
C VAL A 83 8.60 8.66 0.61
N GLU A 84 9.39 8.43 -0.44
CA GLU A 84 10.83 8.75 -0.47
C GLU A 84 11.10 10.24 -0.25
N GLU A 85 10.28 11.13 -0.83
CA GLU A 85 10.38 12.58 -0.64
C GLU A 85 10.05 13.04 0.79
N MET A 86 9.45 12.18 1.62
CA MET A 86 9.03 12.46 3.00
C MET A 86 9.93 11.81 4.08
N LEU A 87 10.92 11.00 3.69
CA LEU A 87 11.89 10.38 4.60
C LEU A 87 13.11 11.28 4.82
#